data_AF-A0A952E5Q8-F1
#
_entry.id   AF-A0A952E5Q8-F1
#
_cell.length_a   1.000
_cell.length_b   1.000
_cell.length_c   1.000
_cell.angle_alpha   90.00
_cell.angle_beta   90.00
_cell.angle_gamma   90.00
#
_symmetry.space_group_name_H-M   'P 1'
#
loop_
_entity.id
_entity.type
_entity.pdbx_description
1 polymer ?
#
loop_
_entity_poly.entity_id
_entity_poly.type
_entity_poly.pdbx_seq_one_letter_code
_entity_poly.pdbx_strand_id
1 'polypeptide(L)'
;MTGMRRLFFSLALAAFFFAGCETNQQLRHFDKPTARIVDLKFQDVQLDYATLLFEIEVDNPYPADLPLVSLNYSLTSGGNTFLTAVAAHAAAIAPNSKELISLPDEVIYARLLKSLNCKPGSTIPYRTELQLWVDAPDLGQIKLPLRREGLLSLPEEVEVTVEGRIYNSLDVMFVPTPQDVVDKMLQLAKLKKDDLVYDLGCGDGRIPVTAARKYGCKAVGYDLDPERVKESLENVKKNKVEHLVTIEQKDIFTLDLSEADVVTLYLLPALNVKLIPQLEKLKPGSRILSHSFDMKGVKPDKVVRLTSSFDNIEHKIYLWTTPLKKIDNQ
;
A
#
# COMPACT_ATOMS: atom_id res chain seq x y z
N MET A 1 -42.09 49.90 80.81
CA MET A 1 -41.91 49.01 81.97
C MET A 1 -41.97 47.59 81.48
N THR A 2 -40.86 46.85 81.64
CA THR A 2 -40.79 45.50 82.23
C THR A 2 -42.08 44.65 82.19
N GLY A 3 -42.08 43.39 81.77
CA GLY A 3 -40.99 42.47 81.49
C GLY A 3 -41.53 41.04 81.32
N MET A 4 -40.81 40.29 80.50
CA MET A 4 -40.41 38.88 80.66
C MET A 4 -41.40 37.89 81.31
N ARG A 5 -41.97 37.01 80.48
CA ARG A 5 -42.51 35.71 80.90
C ARG A 5 -42.01 34.59 79.97
N ARG A 6 -41.74 33.45 80.58
CA ARG A 6 -40.87 32.33 80.18
C ARG A 6 -41.47 31.38 79.13
N LEU A 7 -40.55 30.73 78.40
CA LEU A 7 -40.51 29.35 77.89
C LEU A 7 -41.76 28.76 77.21
N PHE A 8 -41.60 28.21 76.00
CA PHE A 8 -41.68 26.76 75.71
C PHE A 8 -41.39 26.52 74.21
N PHE A 9 -40.44 25.63 73.94
CA PHE A 9 -40.09 25.12 72.62
C PHE A 9 -41.28 24.37 72.01
N SER A 10 -41.71 24.74 70.82
CA SER A 10 -42.56 23.91 69.97
C SER A 10 -42.28 24.15 68.49
N LEU A 11 -42.16 23.03 67.78
CA LEU A 11 -42.03 22.88 66.34
C LEU A 11 -43.12 23.68 65.60
N ALA A 12 -42.72 24.54 64.66
CA ALA A 12 -43.64 25.14 63.70
C ALA A 12 -43.03 25.13 62.29
N LEU A 13 -43.65 24.30 61.47
CA LEU A 13 -43.59 24.21 60.02
C LEU A 13 -43.86 25.61 59.41
N ALA A 14 -42.92 26.13 58.62
CA ALA A 14 -43.15 27.27 57.74
C ALA A 14 -42.57 26.94 56.36
N ALA A 15 -43.48 26.58 55.45
CA ALA A 15 -43.22 26.37 54.04
C ALA A 15 -42.72 27.68 53.40
N PHE A 16 -41.47 27.69 52.96
CA PHE A 16 -40.99 28.64 51.97
C PHE A 16 -41.19 28.02 50.58
N PHE A 17 -42.32 28.35 49.96
CA PHE A 17 -42.42 28.39 48.50
C PHE A 17 -42.09 29.82 48.09
N PHE A 18 -41.08 30.02 47.25
CA PHE A 18 -41.16 30.89 46.07
C PHE A 18 -39.92 30.70 45.18
N ALA A 19 -40.20 30.17 43.98
CA ALA A 19 -39.44 30.34 42.73
C ALA A 19 -37.99 29.86 42.68
N GLY A 20 -37.79 28.54 42.76
CA GLY A 20 -36.74 27.92 41.95
C GLY A 20 -37.22 27.84 40.51
N CYS A 21 -36.55 28.49 39.56
CA CYS A 21 -36.70 28.17 38.15
C CYS A 21 -36.28 26.70 37.96
N GLU A 22 -37.25 25.79 37.94
CA GLU A 22 -37.07 24.46 37.36
C GLU A 22 -36.82 24.67 35.87
N THR A 23 -35.54 24.82 35.53
CA THR A 23 -35.11 24.67 34.16
C THR A 23 -35.26 23.19 33.88
N ASN A 24 -36.36 22.87 33.19
CA ASN A 24 -36.75 21.53 32.79
C ASN A 24 -35.60 20.92 31.97
N GLN A 25 -34.69 20.24 32.67
CA GLN A 25 -33.66 19.42 32.07
C GLN A 25 -34.34 18.14 31.61
N GLN A 26 -35.20 18.28 30.59
CA GLN A 26 -35.50 17.18 29.70
C GLN A 26 -34.15 16.63 29.28
N LEU A 27 -33.82 15.43 29.75
CA LEU A 27 -32.79 14.59 29.17
C LEU A 27 -33.09 14.55 27.68
N ARG A 28 -32.47 15.44 26.90
CA ARG A 28 -32.54 15.43 25.45
C ARG A 28 -31.95 14.09 25.06
N HIS A 29 -32.82 13.15 24.72
CA HIS A 29 -32.41 11.94 24.03
C HIS A 29 -31.97 12.42 22.66
N PHE A 30 -30.69 12.76 22.54
CA PHE A 30 -30.11 13.05 21.24
C PHE A 30 -30.02 11.71 20.53
N ASP A 31 -30.97 11.47 19.62
CA ASP A 31 -30.94 10.32 18.75
C ASP A 31 -29.59 10.34 18.03
N LYS A 32 -28.80 9.28 18.25
CA LYS A 32 -27.50 9.13 17.61
C LYS A 32 -27.72 8.48 16.24
N PRO A 33 -26.98 8.88 15.20
CA PRO A 33 -27.02 8.15 13.96
C PRO A 33 -26.52 6.74 14.19
N THR A 34 -27.07 5.83 13.40
CA THR A 34 -26.65 4.44 13.43
C THR A 34 -26.10 4.07 12.06
N ALA A 35 -25.22 3.08 12.04
CA ALA A 35 -24.71 2.57 10.79
C ALA A 35 -24.50 1.06 10.91
N ARG A 36 -24.54 0.36 9.78
CA ARG A 36 -24.21 -1.06 9.70
C ARG A 36 -23.58 -1.39 8.34
N ILE A 37 -22.63 -2.31 8.35
CA ILE A 37 -22.02 -2.82 7.12
C ILE A 37 -23.01 -3.81 6.50
N VAL A 38 -23.54 -3.48 5.33
CA VAL A 38 -24.45 -4.31 4.53
C VAL A 38 -23.67 -5.31 3.71
N ASP A 39 -22.55 -4.88 3.10
CA ASP A 39 -21.69 -5.75 2.31
C ASP A 39 -20.23 -5.23 2.25
N LEU A 40 -19.34 -6.14 1.84
CA LEU A 40 -17.95 -5.84 1.51
C LEU A 40 -17.57 -6.62 0.26
N LYS A 41 -17.20 -5.93 -0.81
CA LYS A 41 -16.88 -6.56 -2.09
C LYS A 41 -15.76 -5.82 -2.83
N PHE A 42 -15.10 -6.51 -3.74
CA PHE A 42 -14.21 -5.87 -4.69
C PHE A 42 -14.95 -5.50 -5.98
N GLN A 43 -14.56 -4.38 -6.58
CA GLN A 43 -14.97 -3.92 -7.90
C GLN A 43 -13.80 -3.23 -8.62
N ASP A 44 -14.03 -2.79 -9.86
CA ASP A 44 -13.08 -1.98 -10.65
C ASP A 44 -11.65 -2.54 -10.64
N VAL A 45 -11.53 -3.84 -10.91
CA VAL A 45 -10.26 -4.58 -10.84
C VAL A 45 -9.40 -4.16 -12.02
N GLN A 46 -8.20 -3.66 -11.72
CA GLN A 46 -7.17 -3.32 -12.69
C GLN A 46 -5.96 -4.24 -12.51
N LEU A 47 -4.89 -3.98 -13.27
CA LEU A 47 -3.66 -4.74 -13.15
C LEU A 47 -3.04 -4.58 -11.76
N ASP A 48 -2.93 -3.38 -11.22
CA ASP A 48 -2.16 -3.11 -9.99
C ASP A 48 -3.03 -2.90 -8.74
N TYR A 49 -4.29 -2.47 -8.90
CA TYR A 49 -5.23 -2.27 -7.81
C TYR A 49 -6.62 -2.85 -8.07
N ALA A 50 -7.39 -3.01 -7.00
CA ALA A 50 -8.82 -3.26 -7.02
C ALA A 50 -9.49 -2.35 -6.01
N THR A 51 -10.71 -1.91 -6.29
CA THR A 51 -11.48 -1.09 -5.37
C THR A 51 -12.22 -1.99 -4.39
N LEU A 52 -11.91 -1.87 -3.10
CA LEU A 52 -12.67 -2.48 -2.02
C LEU A 52 -13.83 -1.55 -1.66
N LEU A 53 -15.05 -2.02 -1.86
CA LEU A 53 -16.27 -1.26 -1.59
C LEU A 53 -16.91 -1.70 -0.28
N PHE A 54 -17.05 -0.75 0.64
CA PHE A 54 -17.89 -0.91 1.82
C PHE A 54 -19.29 -0.40 1.52
N GLU A 55 -20.28 -1.29 1.53
CA GLU A 55 -21.68 -0.89 1.49
C GLU A 55 -22.17 -0.71 2.93
N ILE A 56 -22.44 0.53 3.31
CA ILE A 56 -22.84 0.89 4.67
C ILE A 56 -24.22 1.52 4.61
N GLU A 57 -25.16 0.98 5.38
CA GLU A 57 -26.44 1.67 5.60
C GLU A 57 -26.25 2.61 6.79
N VAL A 58 -26.53 3.90 6.59
CA VAL A 58 -26.46 4.93 7.64
C VAL A 58 -27.85 5.51 7.85
N ASP A 59 -28.27 5.56 9.11
CA ASP A 59 -29.51 6.16 9.57
C ASP A 59 -29.20 7.54 10.16
N ASN A 60 -29.66 8.59 9.51
CA ASN A 60 -29.52 9.97 9.96
C ASN A 60 -30.84 10.43 10.62
N PRO A 61 -30.90 10.51 11.95
CA PRO A 61 -32.10 10.96 12.67
C PRO A 61 -32.23 12.49 12.68
N TYR A 62 -31.26 13.23 12.14
CA TYR A 62 -31.23 14.68 12.25
C TYR A 62 -32.02 15.35 11.11
N PRO A 63 -32.65 16.51 11.38
CA PRO A 63 -33.26 17.35 10.36
C PRO A 63 -32.24 18.17 9.54
N ALA A 64 -30.97 17.77 9.57
CA ALA A 64 -29.88 18.37 8.82
C ALA A 64 -28.98 17.27 8.23
N ASP A 65 -28.15 17.64 7.26
CA ASP A 65 -27.17 16.74 6.67
C ASP A 65 -26.23 16.19 7.74
N LEU A 66 -25.83 14.94 7.59
CA LEU A 66 -24.82 14.29 8.43
C LEU A 66 -23.56 14.05 7.59
N PRO A 67 -22.58 14.97 7.60
CA PRO A 67 -21.31 14.79 6.90
C PRO A 67 -20.57 13.55 7.38
N LEU A 68 -20.09 12.76 6.42
CA LEU A 68 -19.10 11.72 6.65
C LEU A 68 -17.72 12.37 6.62
N VAL A 69 -16.85 11.99 7.56
CA VAL A 69 -15.53 12.61 7.74
C VAL A 69 -14.45 11.65 7.25
N SER A 70 -14.40 10.46 7.85
CA SER A 70 -13.39 9.46 7.53
C SER A 70 -13.83 8.06 7.93
N LEU A 71 -13.14 7.09 7.33
CA LEU A 71 -13.30 5.68 7.56
C LEU A 71 -11.97 5.11 8.00
N ASN A 72 -11.90 4.51 9.19
CA ASN A 72 -10.73 3.73 9.60
C ASN A 72 -11.16 2.28 9.69
N TYR A 73 -10.48 1.36 9.02
CA TYR A 73 -10.85 -0.04 9.10
C TYR A 73 -9.63 -0.96 9.21
N SER A 74 -9.88 -2.14 9.75
CA SER A 74 -8.96 -3.28 9.67
C SER A 74 -9.72 -4.51 9.19
N LEU A 75 -9.05 -5.30 8.34
CA LEU A 75 -9.53 -6.60 7.89
C LEU A 75 -8.60 -7.69 8.40
N THR A 76 -9.23 -8.73 8.93
CA THR A 76 -8.55 -9.90 9.47
C THR A 76 -9.09 -11.18 8.84
N SER A 77 -8.21 -12.15 8.60
CA SER A 77 -8.56 -13.50 8.14
C SER A 77 -7.66 -14.50 8.83
N GLY A 78 -8.22 -15.60 9.34
CA GLY A 78 -7.44 -16.62 10.08
C GLY A 78 -6.67 -16.08 11.29
N GLY A 79 -7.14 -14.99 11.90
CA GLY A 79 -6.49 -14.33 13.04
C GLY A 79 -5.40 -13.30 12.66
N ASN A 80 -5.07 -13.15 11.37
CA ASN A 80 -4.06 -12.21 10.90
C ASN A 80 -4.71 -10.98 10.26
N THR A 81 -4.24 -9.78 10.63
CA THR A 81 -4.61 -8.54 9.93
C THR A 81 -3.89 -8.50 8.59
N PHE A 82 -4.64 -8.38 7.50
CA PHE A 82 -4.08 -8.33 6.15
C PHE A 82 -4.24 -6.96 5.47
N LEU A 83 -5.15 -6.11 5.97
CA LEU A 83 -5.36 -4.76 5.47
C LEU A 83 -5.80 -3.82 6.59
N THR A 84 -5.24 -2.62 6.61
CA THR A 84 -5.63 -1.51 7.47
C THR A 84 -5.50 -0.22 6.67
N ALA A 85 -6.52 0.64 6.70
CA ALA A 85 -6.48 1.92 6.00
C ALA A 85 -7.30 3.01 6.70
N VAL A 86 -7.03 4.25 6.29
CA VAL A 86 -7.79 5.45 6.63
C VAL A 86 -8.18 6.12 5.32
N ALA A 87 -9.47 6.21 5.05
CA ALA A 87 -10.01 6.82 3.85
C ALA A 87 -10.89 8.03 4.21
N ALA A 88 -10.52 9.20 3.71
CA ALA A 88 -11.33 10.41 3.85
C ALA A 88 -12.47 10.39 2.82
N HIS A 89 -13.64 10.89 3.22
CA HIS A 89 -14.81 10.91 2.36
C HIS A 89 -15.48 12.27 2.44
N ALA A 90 -15.87 12.81 1.28
CA ALA A 90 -16.60 14.07 1.17
C ALA A 90 -18.04 13.76 0.73
N ALA A 91 -18.81 13.13 1.61
CA ALA A 91 -20.21 12.80 1.39
C ALA A 91 -21.02 13.16 2.64
N ALA A 92 -22.34 13.28 2.50
CA ALA A 92 -23.24 13.51 3.63
C ALA A 92 -24.53 12.70 3.44
N ILE A 93 -25.14 12.29 4.54
CA ILE A 93 -26.43 11.59 4.54
C ILE A 93 -27.54 12.62 4.68
N ALA A 94 -28.57 12.54 3.83
CA ALA A 94 -29.64 13.52 3.81
C ALA A 94 -30.42 13.53 5.14
N PRO A 95 -31.15 14.62 5.46
CA PRO A 95 -31.90 14.76 6.70
C PRO A 95 -32.98 13.67 6.86
N ASN A 96 -33.15 13.16 8.09
CA ASN A 96 -34.19 12.20 8.46
C ASN A 96 -34.31 11.00 7.49
N SER A 97 -33.16 10.50 7.04
CA SER A 97 -33.09 9.51 5.97
C SER A 97 -32.24 8.32 6.37
N LYS A 98 -32.51 7.20 5.69
CA LYS A 98 -31.70 6.00 5.75
C LYS A 98 -31.17 5.73 4.36
N GLU A 99 -29.85 5.81 4.21
CA GLU A 99 -29.20 5.69 2.92
C GLU A 99 -28.19 4.56 2.92
N LEU A 100 -28.12 3.83 1.80
CA LEU A 100 -27.04 2.90 1.52
C LEU A 100 -25.94 3.66 0.78
N ILE A 101 -24.82 3.89 1.47
CA ILE A 101 -23.64 4.54 0.90
C ILE A 101 -22.60 3.50 0.49
N SER A 102 -21.84 3.84 -0.54
CA SER A 102 -20.71 3.07 -1.02
C SER A 102 -19.43 3.84 -0.77
N LEU A 103 -18.57 3.30 0.10
CA LEU A 103 -17.29 3.91 0.45
C LEU A 103 -16.16 3.10 -0.19
N PRO A 104 -15.52 3.59 -1.27
CA PRO A 104 -14.45 2.89 -1.94
C PRO A 104 -13.11 3.11 -1.25
N ASP A 105 -12.26 2.09 -1.27
CA ASP A 105 -10.83 2.20 -0.96
C ASP A 105 -10.01 1.46 -2.02
N GLU A 106 -8.91 2.06 -2.47
CA GLU A 106 -8.03 1.46 -3.47
C GLU A 106 -7.04 0.53 -2.78
N VAL A 107 -7.08 -0.75 -3.16
CA VAL A 107 -6.23 -1.78 -2.57
C VAL A 107 -5.28 -2.33 -3.62
N ILE A 108 -3.99 -2.28 -3.32
CA ILE A 108 -2.95 -2.89 -4.15
C ILE A 108 -3.16 -4.41 -4.16
N TYR A 109 -3.60 -4.94 -5.30
CA TYR A 109 -4.17 -6.28 -5.35
C TYR A 109 -3.13 -7.38 -5.10
N ALA A 110 -1.94 -7.24 -5.68
CA ALA A 110 -0.84 -8.17 -5.45
C ALA A 110 -0.33 -8.16 -3.99
N ARG A 111 -0.38 -7.01 -3.29
CA ARG A 111 -0.03 -6.94 -1.86
C ARG A 111 -1.06 -7.67 -1.01
N LEU A 112 -2.34 -7.53 -1.35
CA LEU A 112 -3.44 -8.24 -0.72
C LEU A 112 -3.26 -9.77 -0.84
N LEU A 113 -3.04 -10.29 -2.05
CA LEU A 113 -2.82 -11.72 -2.29
C LEU A 113 -1.62 -12.27 -1.52
N LYS A 114 -0.51 -11.52 -1.49
CA LYS A 114 0.70 -11.89 -0.74
C LYS A 114 0.43 -11.96 0.77
N SER A 115 -0.28 -10.99 1.33
CA SER A 115 -0.61 -10.96 2.76
C SER A 115 -1.53 -12.11 3.17
N LEU A 116 -2.44 -12.52 2.28
CA LEU A 116 -3.39 -13.59 2.53
C LEU A 116 -2.85 -14.99 2.20
N ASN A 117 -1.75 -15.07 1.46
CA ASN A 117 -1.19 -16.33 0.94
C ASN A 117 -2.24 -17.18 0.20
N CYS A 118 -3.04 -16.53 -0.64
CA CYS A 118 -4.12 -17.14 -1.41
C CYS A 118 -3.96 -16.88 -2.91
N LYS A 119 -4.77 -17.56 -3.74
CA LYS A 119 -4.80 -17.38 -5.19
C LYS A 119 -5.85 -16.32 -5.59
N PRO A 120 -5.71 -15.66 -6.75
CA PRO A 120 -6.82 -14.92 -7.36
C PRO A 120 -8.10 -15.77 -7.44
N GLY A 121 -9.26 -15.11 -7.38
CA GLY A 121 -10.59 -15.75 -7.40
C GLY A 121 -10.96 -16.49 -6.11
N SER A 122 -10.04 -16.59 -5.12
CA SER A 122 -10.33 -17.29 -3.86
C SER A 122 -11.38 -16.55 -3.04
N THR A 123 -12.26 -17.29 -2.37
CA THR A 123 -13.13 -16.75 -1.33
C THR A 123 -12.49 -17.01 0.04
N ILE A 124 -12.30 -15.95 0.82
CA ILE A 124 -11.69 -16.02 2.15
C ILE A 124 -12.67 -15.62 3.25
N PRO A 125 -12.60 -16.21 4.46
CA PRO A 125 -13.31 -15.66 5.59
C PRO A 125 -12.68 -14.32 5.99
N TYR A 126 -13.49 -13.35 6.38
CA TYR A 126 -13.00 -12.09 6.91
C TYR A 126 -13.76 -11.68 8.17
N ARG A 127 -13.07 -10.95 9.05
CA ARG A 127 -13.66 -10.10 10.08
C ARG A 127 -13.16 -8.69 9.86
N THR A 128 -14.07 -7.73 9.83
CA THR A 128 -13.77 -6.31 9.75
C THR A 128 -14.13 -5.59 11.05
N GLU A 129 -13.23 -4.72 11.49
CA GLU A 129 -13.53 -3.68 12.47
C GLU A 129 -13.36 -2.32 11.78
N LEU A 130 -14.43 -1.55 11.73
CA LEU A 130 -14.53 -0.30 10.99
C LEU A 130 -15.03 0.81 11.92
N GLN A 131 -14.44 1.99 11.80
CA GLN A 131 -14.78 3.19 12.55
C GLN A 131 -15.15 4.27 11.55
N LEU A 132 -16.45 4.53 11.43
CA LEU A 132 -16.96 5.61 10.59
C LEU A 132 -17.07 6.87 11.45
N TRP A 133 -16.35 7.92 11.06
CA TRP A 133 -16.44 9.23 11.67
C TRP A 133 -17.45 10.07 10.91
N VAL A 134 -18.41 10.65 11.64
CA VAL A 134 -19.42 11.56 11.10
C VAL A 134 -19.45 12.83 11.95
N ASP A 135 -19.85 13.95 11.35
CA ASP A 135 -20.01 15.22 12.05
C ASP A 135 -21.50 15.46 12.37
N ALA A 136 -21.91 15.07 13.57
CA ALA A 136 -23.31 15.15 13.97
C ALA A 136 -23.68 16.56 14.46
N PRO A 137 -24.83 17.11 14.02
CA PRO A 137 -25.37 18.34 14.57
C PRO A 137 -25.41 18.31 16.10
N ASP A 138 -24.95 19.39 16.74
CA ASP A 138 -24.90 19.59 18.20
C ASP A 138 -23.99 18.63 19.00
N LEU A 139 -23.53 17.51 18.42
CA LEU A 139 -22.64 16.54 19.05
C LEU A 139 -21.19 16.60 18.51
N GLY A 140 -20.99 17.25 17.37
CA GLY A 140 -19.71 17.31 16.66
C GLY A 140 -19.29 15.96 16.11
N GLN A 141 -17.97 15.76 15.96
CA GLN A 141 -17.45 14.51 15.42
C GLN A 141 -17.69 13.33 16.36
N ILE A 142 -18.49 12.38 15.89
CA ILE A 142 -18.79 11.14 16.60
C ILE A 142 -18.27 9.95 15.79
N LYS A 143 -17.89 8.90 16.53
CA LYS A 143 -17.41 7.65 15.96
C LYS A 143 -18.51 6.58 16.04
N LEU A 144 -18.81 5.97 14.90
CA LEU A 144 -19.71 4.82 14.78
C LEU A 144 -18.86 3.55 14.59
N PRO A 145 -18.69 2.71 15.62
CA PRO A 145 -17.93 1.47 15.52
C PRO A 145 -18.80 0.38 14.89
N LEU A 146 -18.34 -0.15 13.76
CA LEU A 146 -19.01 -1.21 13.00
C LEU A 146 -18.15 -2.48 12.99
N ARG A 147 -18.82 -3.62 13.01
CA ARG A 147 -18.18 -4.94 12.91
C ARG A 147 -18.99 -5.83 11.99
N ARG A 148 -18.29 -6.63 11.20
CA ARG A 148 -18.92 -7.66 10.37
C ARG A 148 -17.96 -8.82 10.16
N GLU A 149 -18.54 -10.01 10.05
CA GLU A 149 -17.86 -11.21 9.60
C GLU A 149 -18.57 -11.75 8.37
N GLY A 150 -17.82 -12.40 7.49
CA GLY A 150 -18.39 -12.98 6.29
C GLY A 150 -17.35 -13.65 5.42
N LEU A 151 -17.73 -13.86 4.17
CA LEU A 151 -16.86 -14.35 3.11
C LEU A 151 -16.60 -13.22 2.13
N LEU A 152 -15.34 -12.98 1.81
CA LEU A 152 -14.89 -11.99 0.84
C LEU A 152 -14.34 -12.73 -0.38
N SER A 153 -15.00 -12.58 -1.52
CA SER A 153 -14.51 -13.09 -2.80
C SER A 153 -13.47 -12.13 -3.35
N LEU A 154 -12.25 -12.64 -3.55
CA LEU A 154 -11.17 -11.88 -4.16
C LEU A 154 -11.36 -11.82 -5.69
N PRO A 155 -10.97 -10.72 -6.33
CA PRO A 155 -10.97 -10.60 -7.79
C PRO A 155 -10.34 -11.78 -8.53
N GLU A 156 -10.83 -12.08 -9.72
CA GLU A 156 -10.07 -12.92 -10.65
C GLU A 156 -8.82 -12.15 -11.14
N GLU A 157 -7.83 -12.89 -11.62
CA GLU A 157 -6.62 -12.28 -12.16
C GLU A 157 -6.94 -11.56 -13.48
N VAL A 158 -6.63 -10.26 -13.54
CA VAL A 158 -6.76 -9.49 -14.79
C VAL A 158 -5.52 -9.73 -15.63
N GLU A 159 -5.75 -10.26 -16.83
CA GLU A 159 -4.74 -10.47 -17.85
C GLU A 159 -4.85 -9.37 -18.92
N VAL A 160 -3.74 -8.70 -19.22
CA VAL A 160 -3.66 -7.77 -20.34
C VAL A 160 -2.71 -8.31 -21.38
N THR A 161 -3.16 -8.36 -22.63
CA THR A 161 -2.31 -8.76 -23.75
C THR A 161 -1.69 -7.54 -24.41
N VAL A 162 -0.36 -7.43 -24.37
CA VAL A 162 0.40 -6.42 -25.09
C VAL A 162 1.29 -7.13 -26.11
N GLU A 163 1.13 -6.80 -27.39
CA GLU A 163 1.89 -7.40 -28.52
C GLU A 163 1.91 -8.95 -28.51
N GLY A 164 0.77 -9.57 -28.15
CA GLY A 164 0.64 -11.03 -28.10
C GLY A 164 1.22 -11.70 -26.85
N ARG A 165 1.61 -10.91 -25.83
CA ARG A 165 2.06 -11.40 -24.53
C ARG A 165 1.08 -11.02 -23.43
N ILE A 166 0.79 -11.97 -22.57
CA ILE A 166 -0.11 -11.80 -21.42
C ILE A 166 0.70 -11.30 -20.21
N TYR A 167 0.22 -10.25 -19.56
CA TYR A 167 0.73 -9.66 -18.33
C TYR A 167 -0.36 -9.72 -17.26
N ASN A 168 0.00 -10.02 -16.01
CA ASN A 168 -0.93 -10.04 -14.88
C ASN A 168 -0.55 -9.04 -13.77
N SER A 169 -1.41 -8.96 -12.76
CA SER A 169 -1.25 -8.05 -11.62
C SER A 169 0.04 -8.18 -10.81
N LEU A 170 0.64 -9.37 -10.80
CA LEU A 170 1.90 -9.61 -10.11
C LEU A 170 3.08 -9.10 -10.96
N ASP A 171 2.96 -9.12 -12.29
CA ASP A 171 4.01 -8.72 -13.23
C ASP A 171 4.26 -7.19 -13.28
N VAL A 172 3.34 -6.36 -12.77
CA VAL A 172 3.30 -4.90 -13.01
C VAL A 172 3.59 -4.04 -11.75
N MET A 173 3.88 -4.64 -10.58
CA MET A 173 4.12 -3.87 -9.36
C MET A 173 5.49 -3.15 -9.37
N PHE A 174 5.50 -1.82 -9.32
CA PHE A 174 6.70 -1.07 -8.93
C PHE A 174 6.93 -1.16 -7.41
N VAL A 175 7.88 -1.99 -6.99
CA VAL A 175 8.45 -1.94 -5.65
C VAL A 175 9.87 -1.44 -5.76
N PRO A 176 10.21 -0.29 -5.17
CA PRO A 176 11.59 0.17 -5.21
C PRO A 176 12.50 -0.69 -4.34
N THR A 177 13.71 -0.98 -4.82
CA THR A 177 14.77 -1.56 -3.99
C THR A 177 15.20 -0.55 -2.92
N PRO A 178 15.18 -0.88 -1.61
CA PRO A 178 15.67 0.01 -0.55
C PRO A 178 17.09 0.51 -0.82
N GLN A 179 17.42 1.74 -0.42
CA GLN A 179 18.69 2.37 -0.81
C GLN A 179 19.92 1.63 -0.27
N ASP A 180 19.85 1.08 0.94
CA ASP A 180 20.94 0.26 1.51
C ASP A 180 21.15 -1.05 0.75
N VAL A 181 20.07 -1.64 0.22
CA VAL A 181 20.12 -2.80 -0.68
C VAL A 181 20.74 -2.40 -2.03
N VAL A 182 20.35 -1.25 -2.62
CA VAL A 182 20.98 -0.72 -3.85
C VAL A 182 22.48 -0.54 -3.66
N ASP A 183 22.89 0.13 -2.58
CA ASP A 183 24.29 0.33 -2.25
C ASP A 183 25.05 -0.99 -2.12
N LYS A 184 24.41 -2.00 -1.52
CA LYS A 184 25.01 -3.31 -1.35
C LYS A 184 25.14 -4.06 -2.68
N MET A 185 24.14 -3.99 -3.55
CA MET A 185 24.19 -4.58 -4.90
C MET A 185 25.37 -4.01 -5.70
N LEU A 186 25.49 -2.69 -5.76
CA LEU A 186 26.56 -2.02 -6.52
C LEU A 186 27.95 -2.26 -5.89
N GLN A 187 28.03 -2.36 -4.56
CA GLN A 187 29.26 -2.77 -3.88
C GLN A 187 29.66 -4.22 -4.25
N LEU A 188 28.71 -5.15 -4.25
CA LEU A 188 28.96 -6.56 -4.61
C LEU A 188 29.37 -6.73 -6.06
N ALA A 189 28.82 -5.90 -6.95
CA ALA A 189 29.23 -5.81 -8.35
C ALA A 189 30.68 -5.34 -8.52
N LYS A 190 31.30 -4.78 -7.47
CA LYS A 190 32.62 -4.13 -7.51
C LYS A 190 32.68 -3.10 -8.64
N LEU A 191 31.68 -2.23 -8.68
CA LEU A 191 31.49 -1.28 -9.77
C LEU A 191 32.69 -0.36 -9.95
N LYS A 192 33.08 -0.15 -11.20
CA LYS A 192 34.19 0.67 -11.65
C LYS A 192 33.66 1.78 -12.56
N LYS A 193 34.46 2.82 -12.75
CA LYS A 193 34.09 4.00 -13.54
C LYS A 193 33.89 3.69 -15.03
N ASP A 194 34.58 2.70 -15.55
CA ASP A 194 34.52 2.26 -16.94
C ASP A 194 33.38 1.29 -17.23
N ASP A 195 32.66 0.80 -16.21
CA ASP A 195 31.52 -0.08 -16.41
C ASP A 195 30.35 0.64 -17.11
N LEU A 196 29.65 -0.10 -17.97
CA LEU A 196 28.31 0.20 -18.43
C LEU A 196 27.28 -0.61 -17.63
N VAL A 197 26.42 0.09 -16.89
CA VAL A 197 25.37 -0.51 -16.06
C VAL A 197 24.03 -0.47 -16.78
N TYR A 198 23.37 -1.61 -16.95
CA TYR A 198 21.97 -1.68 -17.38
C TYR A 198 21.08 -2.07 -16.20
N ASP A 199 20.03 -1.30 -15.96
CA ASP A 199 19.00 -1.59 -14.97
C ASP A 199 17.69 -1.95 -15.68
N LEU A 200 17.23 -3.19 -15.52
CA LEU A 200 16.06 -3.73 -16.23
C LEU A 200 14.82 -3.63 -15.34
N GLY A 201 13.87 -2.77 -15.73
CA GLY A 201 12.77 -2.33 -14.88
C GLY A 201 13.23 -1.26 -13.90
N CYS A 202 13.78 -0.16 -14.41
CA CYS A 202 14.53 0.81 -13.60
C CYS A 202 13.66 1.64 -12.65
N GLY A 203 12.33 1.64 -12.81
CA GLY A 203 11.41 2.31 -11.91
C GLY A 203 11.72 3.81 -11.77
N ASP A 204 11.98 4.26 -10.54
CA ASP A 204 12.34 5.65 -10.25
C ASP A 204 13.81 6.01 -10.59
N GLY A 205 14.54 5.12 -11.25
CA GLY A 205 15.92 5.35 -11.70
C GLY A 205 16.96 5.36 -10.59
N ARG A 206 16.63 4.94 -9.36
CA ARG A 206 17.57 5.04 -8.22
C ARG A 206 18.87 4.27 -8.42
N ILE A 207 18.85 3.12 -9.09
CA ILE A 207 20.06 2.32 -9.35
C ILE A 207 20.98 3.02 -10.35
N PRO A 208 20.53 3.38 -11.57
CA PRO A 208 21.40 4.08 -12.52
C PRO A 208 21.88 5.43 -11.98
N VAL A 209 21.04 6.16 -11.24
CA VAL A 209 21.45 7.40 -10.55
C VAL A 209 22.53 7.13 -9.49
N THR A 210 22.36 6.12 -8.64
CA THR A 210 23.35 5.78 -7.61
C THR A 210 24.67 5.35 -8.24
N ALA A 211 24.61 4.53 -9.30
CA ALA A 211 25.76 4.08 -10.06
C ALA A 211 26.57 5.28 -10.60
N ALA A 212 25.91 6.18 -11.31
CA ALA A 212 26.54 7.38 -11.86
C ALA A 212 27.09 8.32 -10.77
N ARG A 213 26.32 8.62 -9.72
CA ARG A 213 26.75 9.56 -8.66
C ARG A 213 27.92 9.05 -7.84
N LYS A 214 27.90 7.76 -7.47
CA LYS A 214 28.84 7.20 -6.49
C LYS A 214 30.08 6.59 -7.14
N TYR A 215 29.94 6.07 -8.36
CA TYR A 215 31.03 5.36 -9.06
C TYR A 215 31.47 6.07 -10.34
N GLY A 216 30.70 7.04 -10.84
CA GLY A 216 31.02 7.79 -12.06
C GLY A 216 30.90 6.97 -13.35
N CYS A 217 30.24 5.81 -13.29
CA CYS A 217 30.02 4.93 -14.43
C CYS A 217 28.86 5.40 -15.30
N LYS A 218 28.83 4.94 -16.54
CA LYS A 218 27.66 5.13 -17.41
C LYS A 218 26.57 4.15 -17.01
N ALA A 219 25.32 4.60 -17.05
CA ALA A 219 24.19 3.74 -16.75
C ALA A 219 23.03 3.98 -17.72
N VAL A 220 22.30 2.92 -18.03
CA VAL A 220 21.06 2.97 -18.79
C VAL A 220 19.96 2.29 -17.98
N GLY A 221 18.88 3.02 -17.72
CA GLY A 221 17.67 2.48 -17.12
C GLY A 221 16.63 2.20 -18.19
N TYR A 222 16.08 0.98 -18.19
CA TYR A 222 14.99 0.60 -19.08
C TYR A 222 13.73 0.34 -18.26
N ASP A 223 12.63 0.97 -18.62
CA ASP A 223 11.33 0.68 -18.05
C ASP A 223 10.25 0.68 -19.14
N LEU A 224 9.18 -0.08 -18.96
CA LEU A 224 8.08 -0.12 -19.93
C LEU A 224 7.01 0.92 -19.61
N ASP A 225 6.84 1.23 -18.31
CA ASP A 225 5.82 2.15 -17.81
C ASP A 225 6.25 3.61 -18.06
N PRO A 226 5.50 4.39 -18.85
CA PRO A 226 5.82 5.79 -19.12
C PRO A 226 5.90 6.66 -17.86
N GLU A 227 5.14 6.36 -16.80
CA GLU A 227 5.19 7.11 -15.55
C GLU A 227 6.50 6.82 -14.79
N ARG A 228 6.96 5.56 -14.76
CA ARG A 228 8.29 5.22 -14.21
C ARG A 228 9.41 5.92 -14.99
N VAL A 229 9.34 5.90 -16.32
CA VAL A 229 10.31 6.59 -17.18
C VAL A 229 10.37 8.09 -16.87
N LYS A 230 9.21 8.74 -16.72
CA LYS A 230 9.12 10.15 -16.35
C LYS A 230 9.73 10.42 -14.98
N GLU A 231 9.37 9.65 -13.94
CA GLU A 231 9.93 9.77 -12.60
C GLU A 231 11.46 9.58 -12.59
N SER A 232 11.95 8.58 -13.32
CA SER A 232 13.38 8.31 -13.46
C SER A 232 14.13 9.47 -14.13
N LEU A 233 13.58 10.04 -15.21
CA LEU A 233 14.16 11.21 -15.87
C LEU A 233 14.22 12.43 -14.94
N GLU A 234 13.17 12.66 -14.14
CA GLU A 234 13.16 13.72 -13.12
C GLU A 234 14.22 13.46 -12.05
N ASN A 235 14.39 12.21 -11.61
CA ASN A 235 15.41 11.82 -10.63
C ASN A 235 16.83 12.01 -11.19
N VAL A 236 17.07 11.63 -12.45
CA VAL A 236 18.35 11.85 -13.16
C VAL A 236 18.70 13.34 -13.19
N LYS A 237 17.74 14.20 -13.55
CA LYS A 237 17.92 15.66 -13.58
C LYS A 237 18.16 16.25 -12.18
N LYS A 238 17.36 15.85 -11.19
CA LYS A 238 17.51 16.28 -9.79
C LYS A 238 18.91 15.99 -9.25
N ASN A 239 19.50 14.88 -9.69
CA ASN A 239 20.81 14.42 -9.28
C ASN A 239 21.97 14.91 -10.17
N LYS A 240 21.68 15.64 -11.25
CA LYS A 240 22.65 16.24 -12.17
C LYS A 240 23.57 15.20 -12.85
N VAL A 241 23.01 14.05 -13.19
CA VAL A 241 23.73 12.93 -13.82
C VAL A 241 23.28 12.64 -15.25
N GLU A 242 22.64 13.59 -15.92
CA GLU A 242 22.15 13.47 -17.31
C GLU A 242 23.26 13.10 -18.31
N HIS A 243 24.51 13.47 -18.00
CA HIS A 243 25.68 13.19 -18.84
C HIS A 243 26.23 11.76 -18.68
N LEU A 244 25.75 11.00 -17.69
CA LEU A 244 26.14 9.62 -17.42
C LEU A 244 24.98 8.64 -17.49
N VAL A 245 23.74 9.12 -17.29
CA VAL A 245 22.55 8.28 -17.21
C VAL A 245 21.63 8.56 -18.39
N THR A 246 21.26 7.49 -19.11
CA THR A 246 20.21 7.49 -20.12
C THR A 246 19.02 6.67 -19.61
N ILE A 247 17.79 7.15 -19.84
CA ILE A 247 16.57 6.40 -19.52
C ILE A 247 15.79 6.16 -20.81
N GLU A 248 15.36 4.93 -21.04
CA GLU A 248 14.66 4.55 -22.26
C GLU A 248 13.38 3.78 -21.94
N GLN A 249 12.28 4.15 -22.60
CA GLN A 249 11.04 3.39 -22.51
C GLN A 249 11.08 2.19 -23.46
N LYS A 250 11.35 0.98 -22.97
CA LYS A 250 11.51 -0.22 -23.80
C LYS A 250 11.12 -1.50 -23.07
N ASP A 251 10.66 -2.50 -23.83
CA ASP A 251 10.53 -3.87 -23.33
C ASP A 251 11.92 -4.51 -23.14
N ILE A 252 12.27 -4.77 -21.89
CA ILE A 252 13.53 -5.40 -21.49
C ILE A 252 13.77 -6.77 -22.15
N PHE A 253 12.72 -7.50 -22.53
CA PHE A 253 12.84 -8.81 -23.20
C PHE A 253 13.16 -8.73 -24.69
N THR A 254 13.32 -7.52 -25.24
CA THR A 254 13.68 -7.29 -26.65
C THR A 254 15.06 -6.65 -26.81
N LEU A 255 15.69 -6.28 -25.70
CA LEU A 255 16.97 -5.58 -25.69
C LEU A 255 18.13 -6.46 -26.15
N ASP A 256 19.16 -5.80 -26.67
CA ASP A 256 20.49 -6.39 -26.76
C ASP A 256 21.29 -5.98 -25.52
N LEU A 257 21.56 -6.95 -24.66
CA LEU A 257 22.30 -6.72 -23.41
C LEU A 257 23.82 -6.87 -23.59
N SER A 258 24.31 -7.29 -24.76
CA SER A 258 25.70 -7.72 -24.97
C SER A 258 26.77 -6.68 -24.61
N GLU A 259 26.43 -5.39 -24.65
CA GLU A 259 27.35 -4.31 -24.30
C GLU A 259 27.50 -4.06 -22.80
N ALA A 260 26.58 -4.55 -21.95
CA ALA A 260 26.60 -4.26 -20.52
C ALA A 260 27.72 -5.01 -19.77
N ASP A 261 28.43 -4.30 -18.89
CA ASP A 261 29.39 -4.89 -17.96
C ASP A 261 28.70 -5.32 -16.66
N VAL A 262 27.61 -4.62 -16.30
CA VAL A 262 26.77 -4.94 -15.14
C VAL A 262 25.30 -4.85 -15.51
N VAL A 263 24.53 -5.86 -15.11
CA VAL A 263 23.07 -5.86 -15.20
C VAL A 263 22.49 -5.94 -13.79
N THR A 264 21.54 -5.06 -13.47
CA THR A 264 20.77 -5.10 -12.22
C THR A 264 19.32 -5.47 -12.49
N LEU A 265 18.76 -6.29 -11.61
CA LEU A 265 17.41 -6.85 -11.71
C LEU A 265 16.70 -6.70 -10.35
N TYR A 266 15.45 -6.23 -10.37
CA TYR A 266 14.50 -6.49 -9.30
C TYR A 266 13.15 -6.88 -9.92
N LEU A 267 13.12 -8.09 -10.49
CA LEU A 267 11.99 -8.62 -11.24
C LEU A 267 11.51 -9.92 -10.63
N LEU A 268 10.28 -10.32 -10.94
CA LEU A 268 9.75 -11.61 -10.52
C LEU A 268 10.62 -12.78 -11.03
N PRO A 269 10.66 -13.92 -10.30
CA PRO A 269 11.49 -15.08 -10.68
C PRO A 269 11.28 -15.58 -12.11
N ALA A 270 10.04 -15.58 -12.61
CA ALA A 270 9.73 -16.02 -13.97
C ALA A 270 10.36 -15.11 -15.03
N LEU A 271 10.38 -13.79 -14.77
CA LEU A 271 10.98 -12.80 -15.66
C LEU A 271 12.51 -12.93 -15.68
N ASN A 272 13.12 -13.15 -14.52
CA ASN A 272 14.55 -13.45 -14.40
C ASN A 272 14.95 -14.66 -15.26
N VAL A 273 14.17 -15.75 -15.22
CA VAL A 273 14.42 -16.94 -16.05
C VAL A 273 14.27 -16.62 -17.54
N LYS A 274 13.25 -15.85 -17.91
CA LYS A 274 13.01 -15.44 -19.30
C LYS A 274 14.14 -14.58 -19.87
N LEU A 275 14.87 -13.84 -19.04
CA LEU A 275 16.02 -13.02 -19.44
C LEU A 275 17.30 -13.84 -19.66
N ILE A 276 17.41 -15.07 -19.16
CA ILE A 276 18.64 -15.89 -19.24
C ILE A 276 19.23 -15.92 -20.67
N PRO A 277 18.47 -16.15 -21.75
CA PRO A 277 19.05 -16.19 -23.10
C PRO A 277 19.69 -14.88 -23.57
N GLN A 278 19.26 -13.73 -23.04
CA GLN A 278 19.92 -12.45 -23.31
C GLN A 278 21.12 -12.24 -22.41
N LEU A 279 21.02 -12.60 -21.13
CA LEU A 279 22.11 -12.51 -20.16
C LEU A 279 23.30 -13.40 -20.56
N GLU A 280 23.05 -14.52 -21.26
CA GLU A 280 24.10 -15.37 -21.83
C GLU A 280 24.92 -14.69 -22.93
N LYS A 281 24.40 -13.63 -23.55
CA LYS A 281 25.10 -12.87 -24.60
C LYS A 281 26.07 -11.83 -24.03
N LEU A 282 26.06 -11.60 -22.72
CA LEU A 282 26.97 -10.69 -22.06
C LEU A 282 28.43 -11.15 -22.23
N LYS A 283 29.35 -10.18 -22.30
CA LYS A 283 30.79 -10.44 -22.36
C LYS A 283 31.23 -11.28 -21.15
N PRO A 284 32.20 -12.20 -21.28
CA PRO A 284 32.76 -12.91 -20.13
C PRO A 284 33.27 -11.94 -19.06
N GLY A 285 32.91 -12.18 -17.80
CA GLY A 285 33.23 -11.30 -16.68
C GLY A 285 32.18 -10.24 -16.35
N SER A 286 31.14 -10.07 -17.18
CA SER A 286 29.98 -9.23 -16.82
C SER A 286 29.29 -9.76 -15.57
N ARG A 287 28.76 -8.86 -14.74
CA ARG A 287 28.15 -9.18 -13.44
C ARG A 287 26.65 -8.93 -13.46
N ILE A 288 25.88 -9.87 -12.96
CA ILE A 288 24.42 -9.77 -12.90
C ILE A 288 24.01 -9.79 -11.43
N LEU A 289 23.30 -8.77 -10.98
CA LEU A 289 22.84 -8.59 -9.61
C LEU A 289 21.33 -8.64 -9.57
N SER A 290 20.75 -9.54 -8.79
CA SER A 290 19.30 -9.63 -8.59
C SER A 290 18.91 -9.40 -7.14
N HIS A 291 17.92 -8.53 -6.91
CA HIS A 291 17.31 -8.32 -5.61
C HIS A 291 16.16 -9.31 -5.39
N SER A 292 16.18 -9.98 -4.24
CA SER A 292 15.19 -10.92 -3.69
C SER A 292 14.98 -12.23 -4.44
N PHE A 293 15.18 -12.28 -5.76
CA PHE A 293 14.81 -13.42 -6.60
C PHE A 293 16.00 -14.03 -7.34
N ASP A 294 15.99 -15.35 -7.50
CA ASP A 294 17.04 -16.09 -8.21
C ASP A 294 16.77 -16.17 -9.73
N MET A 295 17.71 -16.81 -10.44
CA MET A 295 17.55 -17.27 -11.83
C MET A 295 17.52 -18.79 -11.83
N LYS A 296 16.34 -19.39 -11.62
CA LYS A 296 16.17 -20.84 -11.54
C LYS A 296 16.91 -21.56 -12.68
N GLY A 297 17.69 -22.59 -12.33
CA GLY A 297 18.52 -23.33 -13.28
C GLY A 297 19.92 -22.75 -13.52
N VAL A 298 20.24 -21.59 -12.91
CA VAL A 298 21.58 -20.97 -12.98
C VAL A 298 22.13 -20.77 -11.58
N LYS A 299 23.28 -21.39 -11.29
CA LYS A 299 23.91 -21.34 -9.97
C LYS A 299 24.52 -19.94 -9.72
N PRO A 300 24.11 -19.22 -8.64
CA PRO A 300 24.74 -17.96 -8.27
C PRO A 300 26.17 -18.18 -7.77
N ASP A 301 27.05 -17.23 -8.07
CA ASP A 301 28.40 -17.17 -7.51
C ASP A 301 28.36 -16.76 -6.04
N LYS A 302 27.42 -15.88 -5.68
CA LYS A 302 27.23 -15.42 -4.30
C LYS A 302 25.77 -15.11 -4.00
N VAL A 303 25.37 -15.39 -2.77
CA VAL A 303 24.10 -14.94 -2.18
C VAL A 303 24.42 -14.21 -0.89
N VAL A 304 23.92 -12.98 -0.75
CA VAL A 304 24.11 -12.12 0.42
C VAL A 304 22.76 -11.80 1.02
N ARG A 305 22.66 -11.81 2.35
CA ARG A 305 21.48 -11.37 3.09
C ARG A 305 21.77 -10.03 3.75
N LEU A 306 20.79 -9.14 3.74
CA LEU A 306 20.87 -7.82 4.36
C LEU A 306 19.49 -7.46 4.93
N THR A 307 19.43 -7.16 6.23
CA THR A 307 18.23 -6.54 6.80
C THR A 307 18.24 -5.05 6.47
N SER A 308 17.24 -4.57 5.73
CA SER A 308 17.18 -3.15 5.38
C SER A 308 16.76 -2.33 6.60
N SER A 309 17.43 -1.22 6.81
CA SER A 309 17.07 -0.24 7.84
C SER A 309 15.77 0.52 7.52
N PHE A 310 15.32 0.47 6.26
CA PHE A 310 14.13 1.16 5.78
C PHE A 310 12.83 0.45 6.18
N ASP A 311 12.77 -0.87 6.06
CA ASP A 311 11.57 -1.67 6.31
C ASP A 311 11.75 -2.73 7.42
N ASN A 312 12.96 -2.90 7.95
CA ASN A 312 13.34 -3.95 8.92
C ASN A 312 13.12 -5.38 8.40
N ILE A 313 13.15 -5.59 7.09
CA ILE A 313 12.98 -6.90 6.44
C ILE A 313 14.33 -7.42 5.95
N GLU A 314 14.54 -8.73 5.98
CA GLU A 314 15.70 -9.36 5.36
C GLU A 314 15.51 -9.47 3.83
N HIS A 315 16.42 -8.87 3.08
CA HIS A 315 16.54 -8.96 1.63
C HIS A 315 17.66 -9.90 1.23
N LYS A 316 17.49 -10.58 0.10
CA LYS A 316 18.55 -11.38 -0.53
C LYS A 316 19.08 -10.66 -1.76
N ILE A 317 20.39 -10.73 -1.97
CA ILE A 317 21.05 -10.24 -3.18
C ILE A 317 21.82 -11.40 -3.79
N TYR A 318 21.55 -11.69 -5.05
CA TYR A 318 22.21 -12.72 -5.81
C TYR A 318 23.21 -12.08 -6.79
N LEU A 319 24.37 -12.72 -6.95
CA LEU A 319 25.40 -12.33 -7.91
C LEU A 319 25.75 -13.51 -8.80
N TRP A 320 25.76 -13.28 -10.10
CA TRP A 320 26.33 -14.16 -11.11
C TRP A 320 27.36 -13.41 -11.94
N THR A 321 28.32 -14.16 -12.47
CA THR A 321 29.33 -13.68 -13.41
C THR A 321 29.23 -14.53 -14.66
N THR A 322 29.25 -13.90 -15.84
CA THR A 322 29.24 -14.63 -17.11
C THR A 322 30.61 -15.27 -17.40
N PRO A 323 30.66 -16.46 -18.04
CA PRO A 323 29.52 -17.25 -18.53
C PRO A 323 28.72 -17.90 -17.38
N LEU A 324 27.40 -17.99 -17.58
CA LEU A 324 26.46 -18.50 -16.57
C LEU A 324 26.63 -20.01 -16.35
N LYS A 325 26.63 -20.44 -15.08
CA LYS A 325 26.77 -21.84 -14.66
C LYS A 325 25.39 -22.49 -14.56
N LYS A 326 24.98 -23.23 -15.59
CA LYS A 326 23.73 -24.00 -15.56
C LYS A 326 23.84 -25.14 -14.54
N ILE A 327 22.74 -25.38 -13.84
CA ILE A 327 22.58 -26.55 -12.98
C ILE A 327 21.99 -27.63 -13.87
N ASP A 328 22.78 -28.67 -14.17
CA ASP A 328 22.26 -29.84 -14.88
C ASP A 328 21.20 -30.51 -14.00
N ASN A 329 19.96 -30.54 -14.47
CA ASN A 329 18.94 -31.41 -13.89
C ASN A 329 19.29 -32.84 -14.32
N GLN A 330 19.85 -33.63 -13.41
CA GLN A 330 19.79 -35.09 -13.53
C GLN A 330 18.36 -35.57 -13.33
#